data_AF-A0A2V7F676-F1
#
_entry.id   AF-A0A2V7F676-F1
#
_cell.length_a   1.000
_cell.length_b   1.000
_cell.length_c   1.000
_cell.angle_alpha   90.00
_cell.angle_beta   90.00
_cell.angle_gamma   90.00
#
_symmetry.space_group_name_H-M   'P 1'
#
loop_
_entity.id
_entity.type
_entity.pdbx_description
1 polymer ?
#
loop_
_entity_poly.entity_id
_entity_poly.type
_entity_poly.pdbx_seq_one_letter_code
_entity_poly.pdbx_strand_id
1 'polypeptide(L)'
;MKLDVTTLTKGLQFHGEVQGKRQRYFVLSSPRQYFVMSLSRSKRGAGNFNLVGKTAVERLHRRLRGRRNLTARIVYERSRRGVPSALVALNMLYVLVATGRASIDSRRAAAREIFFNVRG
;
A
#
# COMPACT_ATOMS: atom_id res chain seq x y z
N MET A 1 -4.39 20.49 5.01
CA MET A 1 -3.00 20.67 5.53
C MET A 1 -2.08 20.84 4.33
N LYS A 2 -1.27 21.90 4.29
CA LYS A 2 -0.31 22.14 3.20
C LYS A 2 0.83 21.12 3.34
N LEU A 3 1.14 20.41 2.26
CA LEU A 3 2.25 19.46 2.20
C LEU A 3 3.58 20.24 2.22
N ASP A 4 4.53 19.85 3.07
CA ASP A 4 5.88 20.40 3.12
C ASP A 4 6.91 19.30 2.82
N VAL A 5 7.67 19.48 1.75
CA VAL A 5 8.66 18.52 1.23
C VAL A 5 9.82 18.29 2.21
N THR A 6 10.19 19.30 3.01
CA THR A 6 11.32 19.16 3.94
C THR A 6 11.00 18.21 5.10
N THR A 7 9.74 18.22 5.55
CA THR A 7 9.25 17.30 6.59
C THR A 7 8.95 15.89 6.06
N LEU A 8 8.80 15.76 4.74
CA LEU A 8 8.46 14.51 4.08
C LEU A 8 9.65 13.54 4.09
N THR A 9 10.87 14.01 3.85
CA THR A 9 12.06 13.17 3.68
C THR A 9 12.92 13.02 4.93
N LYS A 10 12.72 13.85 5.96
CA LYS A 10 13.50 13.77 7.21
C LYS A 10 13.12 12.53 8.02
N GLY A 11 14.11 11.70 8.34
CA GLY A 11 13.93 10.52 9.22
C GLY A 11 13.07 9.42 8.62
N LEU A 12 13.16 9.19 7.30
CA LEU A 12 12.43 8.09 6.66
C LEU A 12 12.88 6.73 7.20
N GLN A 13 11.93 5.97 7.72
CA GLN A 13 12.13 4.59 8.14
C GLN A 13 11.66 3.63 7.05
N PHE A 14 12.52 2.69 6.64
CA PHE A 14 12.14 1.61 5.74
C PHE A 14 11.35 0.51 6.48
N HIS A 15 10.27 0.01 5.88
CA HIS A 15 9.42 -1.05 6.44
C HIS A 15 9.58 -2.37 5.72
N GLY A 16 9.70 -2.34 4.39
CA GLY A 16 9.83 -3.57 3.63
C GLY A 16 9.54 -3.41 2.14
N GLU A 17 9.76 -4.50 1.43
CA GLU A 17 9.48 -4.66 0.01
C GLU A 17 8.20 -5.46 -0.21
N VAL A 18 7.43 -5.10 -1.24
CA VAL A 18 6.25 -5.84 -1.68
C VAL A 18 6.36 -6.17 -3.17
N GLN A 19 6.20 -7.44 -3.51
CA GLN A 19 6.18 -7.90 -4.89
C GLN A 19 4.79 -7.66 -5.50
N GLY A 20 4.70 -6.67 -6.40
CA GLY A 20 3.55 -6.53 -7.28
C GLY A 20 3.74 -7.29 -8.59
N LYS A 21 2.71 -7.26 -9.45
CA LYS A 21 2.74 -8.00 -10.73
C LYS A 21 3.80 -7.53 -11.72
N ARG A 22 3.95 -6.21 -11.85
CA ARG A 22 4.83 -5.57 -12.86
C ARG A 22 5.91 -4.69 -12.24
N GLN A 23 5.79 -4.42 -10.94
CA GLN A 23 6.63 -3.47 -10.23
C GLN A 23 6.98 -4.06 -8.86
N ARG A 24 8.17 -3.72 -8.39
CA ARG A 24 8.58 -3.91 -6.99
C ARG A 24 8.22 -2.66 -6.23
N TYR A 25 7.66 -2.81 -5.03
CA TYR A 25 7.26 -1.69 -4.19
C TYR A 25 8.08 -1.66 -2.92
N PHE A 26 8.45 -0.45 -2.49
CA PHE A 26 9.22 -0.20 -1.27
C PHE A 26 8.42 0.75 -0.41
N VAL A 27 8.23 0.38 0.86
CA VAL A 27 7.47 1.20 1.81
C VAL A 27 8.42 1.83 2.80
N LEU A 28 8.43 3.16 2.81
CA LEU A 28 9.09 3.96 3.84
C LEU A 28 8.04 4.77 4.60
N SER A 29 8.40 5.33 5.74
CA SER A 29 7.52 6.22 6.47
C SER A 29 8.25 7.39 7.08
N SER A 30 7.61 8.56 7.02
CA SER A 30 7.90 9.69 7.90
C SER A 30 6.99 9.64 9.13
N PRO A 31 7.03 10.62 10.05
CA PRO A 31 6.13 10.63 11.21
C PRO A 31 4.64 10.56 10.86
N ARG A 32 4.20 11.12 9.72
CA ARG A 32 2.79 11.22 9.35
C ARG A 32 2.38 10.47 8.08
N GLN A 33 3.32 10.14 7.21
CA GLN A 33 3.05 9.58 5.89
C GLN A 33 3.81 8.27 5.68
N TYR A 34 3.24 7.40 4.85
CA TYR A 34 3.95 6.34 4.15
C TYR A 34 4.29 6.79 2.74
N PHE A 35 5.48 6.42 2.29
CA PHE A 35 5.96 6.52 0.92
C PHE A 35 5.88 5.13 0.33
N VAL A 36 5.06 4.97 -0.70
CA VAL A 36 4.97 3.73 -1.48
C VAL A 36 5.69 3.98 -2.80
N MET A 37 6.99 3.68 -2.81
CA MET A 37 7.83 3.82 -3.99
C MET A 37 7.70 2.57 -4.84
N SER A 38 7.74 2.71 -6.16
CA SER A 38 7.68 1.60 -7.09
C SER A 38 8.80 1.68 -8.11
N LEU A 39 9.37 0.54 -8.45
CA LEU A 39 10.34 0.39 -9.53
C LEU A 39 9.77 -0.57 -10.58
N SER A 40 9.81 -0.13 -11.84
CA SER A 40 9.39 -0.96 -12.98
C SER A 40 10.33 -2.15 -13.15
N ARG A 41 9.77 -3.34 -13.38
CA ARG A 41 10.56 -4.53 -13.70
C ARG A 41 11.05 -4.55 -15.15
N SER A 42 10.37 -3.86 -16.06
CA SER A 42 10.67 -3.90 -17.50
C SER A 42 11.34 -2.62 -18.02
N LYS A 43 11.42 -1.56 -17.22
CA LYS A 43 12.00 -0.27 -17.63
C LYS A 43 13.03 0.20 -16.61
N ARG A 44 14.31 0.18 -16.99
CA ARG A 44 15.42 0.61 -16.13
C ARG A 44 15.26 2.08 -15.76
N GLY A 45 15.47 2.42 -14.49
CA GLY A 45 15.36 3.79 -13.98
C GLY A 45 13.94 4.36 -13.90
N ALA A 46 12.90 3.61 -14.30
CA ALA A 46 11.52 4.07 -14.23
C ALA A 46 10.86 3.66 -12.91
N GLY A 47 10.27 4.63 -12.23
CA GLY A 47 9.56 4.42 -10.97
C GLY A 47 8.56 5.53 -10.69
N ASN A 48 7.82 5.36 -9.61
CA ASN A 48 6.91 6.37 -9.09
C ASN A 48 6.91 6.31 -7.56
N PHE A 49 6.36 7.31 -6.90
CA PHE A 49 6.08 7.24 -5.47
C PHE A 49 4.68 7.79 -5.19
N ASN A 50 4.01 7.17 -4.24
CA ASN A 50 2.73 7.64 -3.73
C ASN A 50 2.84 7.94 -2.24
N LEU A 51 2.11 8.96 -1.79
CA LEU A 51 1.99 9.29 -0.37
C LEU A 51 0.66 8.77 0.18
N VAL A 52 0.72 8.15 1.36
CA VAL A 52 -0.46 7.63 2.05
C VAL A 52 -0.40 8.00 3.53
N GLY A 53 -1.45 8.63 4.06
CA GLY A 53 -1.48 9.04 5.47
C GLY A 53 -1.54 7.85 6.43
N LYS A 54 -0.69 7.85 7.47
CA LYS A 54 -0.67 6.78 8.50
C LYS A 54 -2.04 6.56 9.14
N THR A 55 -2.73 7.64 9.52
CA THR A 55 -4.08 7.58 10.12
C THR A 55 -5.13 6.99 9.17
N ALA A 56 -4.96 7.12 7.85
CA ALA A 56 -5.84 6.46 6.90
C ALA A 56 -5.56 4.96 6.85
N VAL A 57 -4.28 4.56 6.79
CA VAL A 57 -3.87 3.13 6.82
C VAL A 57 -4.37 2.45 8.09
N GLU A 58 -4.21 3.07 9.26
CA GLU A 58 -4.67 2.50 10.52
C GLU A 58 -6.20 2.35 10.57
N ARG A 59 -6.94 3.35 10.09
CA ARG A 59 -8.41 3.26 9.98
C ARG A 59 -8.84 2.13 9.05
N LEU A 60 -8.15 1.97 7.93
CA LEU A 60 -8.43 0.89 7.00
C LEU A 60 -8.11 -0.48 7.62
N HIS A 61 -6.94 -0.62 8.25
CA HIS A 61 -6.52 -1.84 8.92
C HIS A 61 -7.57 -2.32 9.94
N ARG A 62 -8.03 -1.42 10.82
CA ARG A 62 -9.08 -1.74 11.80
C ARG A 62 -10.37 -2.28 11.16
N ARG A 63 -10.78 -1.73 10.01
CA ARG A 63 -11.97 -2.18 9.28
C ARG A 63 -11.78 -3.54 8.57
N LEU A 64 -10.57 -3.81 8.10
CA LEU A 64 -10.26 -5.00 7.32
C LEU A 64 -9.67 -6.14 8.15
N ARG A 65 -9.42 -5.95 9.44
CA ARG A 65 -8.79 -6.94 10.32
C ARG A 65 -9.44 -8.32 10.20
N GLY A 66 -8.63 -9.35 9.97
CA GLY A 66 -9.07 -10.73 9.74
C GLY A 66 -9.76 -11.01 8.39
N ARG A 67 -9.99 -10.02 7.53
CA ARG A 67 -10.62 -10.22 6.22
C ARG A 67 -9.63 -10.82 5.22
N ARG A 68 -10.14 -11.71 4.36
CA ARG A 68 -9.38 -12.44 3.33
C ARG A 68 -9.97 -12.20 1.95
N ASN A 69 -9.21 -12.59 0.91
CA ASN A 69 -9.61 -12.48 -0.49
C ASN A 69 -9.96 -11.05 -0.93
N LEU A 70 -9.28 -10.05 -0.39
CA LEU A 70 -9.52 -8.65 -0.73
C LEU A 70 -8.75 -8.29 -2.00
N THR A 71 -9.39 -7.59 -2.94
CA THR A 71 -8.70 -6.85 -4.00
C THR A 71 -8.75 -5.36 -3.69
N ALA A 72 -7.88 -4.58 -4.32
CA ALA A 72 -7.91 -3.11 -4.19
C ALA A 72 -9.26 -2.53 -4.62
N ARG A 73 -9.91 -3.14 -5.63
CA ARG A 73 -11.25 -2.77 -6.08
C ARG A 73 -12.29 -3.00 -4.99
N ILE A 74 -12.33 -4.20 -4.40
CA ILE A 74 -13.25 -4.53 -3.30
C ILE A 74 -13.07 -3.55 -2.13
N VAL A 75 -11.82 -3.26 -1.77
CA VAL A 75 -11.50 -2.33 -0.68
C VAL A 75 -11.99 -0.91 -0.99
N TYR A 76 -11.76 -0.42 -2.20
CA TYR A 76 -12.24 0.88 -2.64
C TYR A 76 -13.76 0.97 -2.62
N GLU A 77 -14.47 0.01 -3.22
CA GLU A 77 -15.93 -0.02 -3.29
C GLU A 77 -16.56 -0.01 -1.88
N ARG A 78 -15.96 -0.71 -0.92
CA ARG A 78 -16.44 -0.79 0.48
C ARG A 78 -15.98 0.37 1.38
N SER A 79 -15.00 1.15 0.94
CA SER A 79 -14.37 2.21 1.77
C SER A 79 -14.31 3.58 1.07
N ARG A 80 -15.24 3.85 0.14
CA ARG A 80 -15.27 5.10 -0.65
C ARG A 80 -15.13 6.36 0.22
N ARG A 81 -15.70 6.34 1.43
CA ARG A 81 -15.44 7.36 2.46
C ARG A 81 -14.05 7.12 3.09
N GLY A 82 -13.06 7.82 2.55
CA GLY A 82 -11.67 7.83 3.04
C GLY A 82 -10.67 7.10 2.13
N VAL A 83 -11.14 6.43 1.09
CA VAL A 83 -10.31 5.80 0.05
C VAL A 83 -10.80 6.31 -1.30
N PRO A 84 -10.17 7.36 -1.88
CA PRO A 84 -10.70 8.08 -3.03
C PRO A 84 -10.59 7.31 -4.34
N SER A 85 -9.76 6.27 -4.41
CA SER A 85 -9.60 5.45 -5.61
C SER A 85 -9.08 4.05 -5.29
N ALA A 86 -9.23 3.14 -6.26
CA ALA A 86 -8.63 1.80 -6.20
C ALA A 86 -7.10 1.84 -6.14
N LEU A 87 -6.45 2.86 -6.72
CA LEU A 87 -5.00 3.03 -6.60
C LEU A 87 -4.58 3.38 -5.17
N VAL A 88 -5.34 4.24 -4.49
CA VAL A 88 -5.08 4.54 -3.07
C VAL A 88 -5.33 3.31 -2.21
N ALA A 89 -6.41 2.56 -2.47
CA ALA A 89 -6.67 1.28 -1.80
C ALA A 89 -5.47 0.31 -1.96
N LEU A 90 -4.96 0.18 -3.18
CA LEU A 90 -3.82 -0.68 -3.49
C LEU A 90 -2.57 -0.26 -2.71
N ASN A 91 -2.23 1.03 -2.72
CA ASN A 91 -1.08 1.55 -1.98
C ASN A 91 -1.22 1.31 -0.47
N MET A 92 -2.42 1.50 0.10
CA MET A 92 -2.68 1.19 1.51
C MET A 92 -2.50 -0.30 1.81
N LEU A 93 -2.96 -1.18 0.93
CA LEU A 93 -2.77 -2.63 1.07
C LEU A 93 -1.29 -3.02 0.99
N TYR A 94 -0.51 -2.41 0.10
CA TYR A 94 0.94 -2.61 0.08
C TYR A 94 1.62 -2.16 1.36
N VAL A 95 1.20 -1.04 1.97
CA VAL A 95 1.70 -0.65 3.29
C VAL A 95 1.39 -1.72 4.34
N LEU A 96 0.18 -2.27 4.36
CA LEU A 96 -0.16 -3.35 5.30
C LEU A 96 0.69 -4.60 5.07
N VAL A 97 1.01 -4.94 3.83
CA VAL A 97 1.90 -6.08 3.54
C VAL A 97 3.32 -5.79 4.03
N ALA A 98 3.89 -4.64 3.68
CA ALA A 98 5.25 -4.27 4.06
C ALA A 98 5.43 -4.16 5.59
N THR A 99 4.37 -3.75 6.30
CA THR A 99 4.37 -3.65 7.78
C THR A 99 3.98 -4.96 8.47
N GLY A 100 3.84 -6.07 7.75
CA GLY A 100 3.50 -7.36 8.33
C GLY A 100 2.09 -7.42 8.94
N ARG A 101 1.14 -6.65 8.41
CA ARG A 101 -0.28 -6.65 8.82
C ARG A 101 -1.20 -7.28 7.78
N ALA A 102 -0.67 -7.56 6.60
CA ALA A 102 -1.34 -8.31 5.55
C ALA A 102 -0.35 -9.21 4.80
N SER A 103 -0.86 -10.09 3.96
CA SER A 103 -0.07 -10.86 2.99
C SER A 103 -0.77 -10.85 1.63
N ILE A 104 0.02 -11.02 0.57
CA ILE A 104 -0.50 -11.31 -0.77
C ILE A 104 -0.72 -12.82 -0.88
N ASP A 105 -1.85 -13.24 -1.45
CA ASP A 105 -2.14 -14.64 -1.69
C ASP A 105 -1.40 -15.14 -2.95
N SER A 106 -0.25 -15.77 -2.75
CA SER A 106 0.60 -16.31 -3.84
C SER A 106 -0.10 -17.42 -4.63
N ARG A 107 -1.07 -18.14 -4.04
CA ARG A 107 -1.84 -19.18 -4.75
C ARG A 107 -2.69 -18.60 -5.88
N ARG A 108 -2.94 -17.29 -5.86
CA ARG A 108 -3.70 -16.56 -6.89
C ARG A 108 -2.81 -15.71 -7.80
N ALA A 109 -1.51 -15.99 -7.89
CA ALA A 109 -0.57 -15.19 -8.68
C ALA A 109 -0.97 -15.05 -10.17
N ALA A 110 -1.61 -16.08 -10.76
CA ALA A 110 -2.09 -16.07 -12.14
C ALA A 110 -3.34 -15.19 -12.35
N ALA A 111 -4.15 -14.95 -11.31
CA ALA A 111 -5.39 -14.17 -11.44
C ALA A 111 -5.09 -12.72 -11.81
N ARG A 112 -5.91 -12.05 -12.62
CA ARG A 112 -5.66 -10.68 -13.11
C ARG A 112 -5.37 -9.68 -11.99
N GLU A 113 -6.12 -9.75 -10.89
CA GLU A 113 -5.99 -8.90 -9.71
C GLU A 113 -5.05 -9.49 -8.65
N ILE A 114 -4.59 -8.65 -7.72
CA ILE A 114 -3.82 -9.08 -6.54
C ILE A 114 -4.80 -9.27 -5.39
N PHE A 115 -4.71 -10.43 -4.73
CA PHE A 115 -5.51 -10.78 -3.57
C PHE A 115 -4.70 -10.62 -2.29
N PHE A 116 -5.33 -9.99 -1.30
CA PHE A 116 -4.74 -9.67 -0.01
C PHE A 116 -5.52 -10.33 1.13
N ASN A 117 -4.77 -10.76 2.14
CA ASN A 117 -5.30 -11.31 3.38
C ASN A 117 -4.77 -10.47 4.54
N VAL A 118 -5.67 -9.83 5.29
CA VAL A 118 -5.31 -8.97 6.42
C VAL A 118 -5.28 -9.81 7.70
N ARG A 119 -4.22 -9.64 8.50
CA ARG A 119 -4.03 -10.37 9.76
C ARG A 119 -5.08 -9.94 10.79
N GLY A 120 -5.39 -10.85 11.72
CA GLY A 120 -6.33 -10.66 12.82
C GLY A 120 -5.77 -9.80 13.94
#